data_AF-A6N109-F1
#
_entry.id   AF-A6N109-F1
#
_cell.length_a   1.000
_cell.length_b   1.000
_cell.length_c   1.000
_cell.angle_alpha   90.00
_cell.angle_beta   90.00
_cell.angle_gamma   90.00
#
_symmetry.space_group_name_H-M   'P 1'
#
loop_
_entity.id
_entity.type
_entity.pdbx_description
1 polymer ?
#
loop_
_entity_poly.entity_id
_entity_poly.type
_entity_poly.pdbx_seq_one_letter_code
_entity_poly.pdbx_strand_id
1 'polypeptide(L)' 'ASSSTGNITLSVTKSKPETGEVIGVFESVQPSDTDLGAKVPKDVKIQGVWYAQLE' A
#
# COMPACT_ATOMS: atom_id res chain seq x y z
N ALA A 1 18.21 -4.83 10.59
CA ALA A 1 16.77 -4.99 10.28
C ALA A 1 16.66 -5.60 8.90
N SER A 2 15.89 -6.67 8.72
CA SER A 2 15.59 -7.22 7.39
C SER A 2 14.56 -6.31 6.73
N SER A 3 14.99 -5.15 6.23
CA SER A 3 14.12 -4.23 5.48
C SER A 3 14.15 -4.65 4.02
N SER A 4 13.02 -5.13 3.52
CA SER A 4 12.83 -5.42 2.10
C SER A 4 11.84 -4.43 1.52
N THR A 5 12.03 -4.07 0.26
CA THR A 5 11.25 -3.01 -0.39
C THR A 5 9.97 -3.59 -0.96
N GLY A 6 8.82 -3.06 -0.52
CA GLY A 6 7.53 -3.29 -1.17
C GLY A 6 7.23 -2.22 -2.21
N ASN A 7 6.33 -2.53 -3.14
CA ASN A 7 5.80 -1.57 -4.11
C ASN A 7 4.33 -1.30 -3.79
N ILE A 8 3.90 -0.05 -3.93
CA ILE A 8 2.50 0.34 -3.76
C ILE A 8 2.03 1.21 -4.93
N THR A 9 0.86 0.91 -5.47
CA THR A 9 0.15 1.70 -6.46
C THR A 9 -1.11 2.27 -5.84
N LEU A 10 -1.28 3.59 -5.92
CA LEU A 10 -2.46 4.31 -5.45
C LEU A 10 -3.24 4.81 -6.65
N SER A 11 -4.47 4.32 -6.84
CA SER A 11 -5.36 4.79 -7.90
C SER A 11 -6.45 5.65 -7.28
N VAL A 12 -6.58 6.90 -7.76
CA VAL A 12 -7.64 7.81 -7.35
C VAL A 12 -8.94 7.42 -8.04
N THR A 13 -10.02 7.28 -7.27
CA THR A 13 -11.36 6.97 -7.78
C THR A 13 -12.28 8.19 -7.78
N LYS A 14 -12.16 9.06 -6.77
CA LYS A 14 -12.93 10.30 -6.66
C LYS A 14 -12.14 11.33 -5.87
N SER A 15 -12.30 12.60 -6.22
CA SER A 15 -11.77 13.74 -5.47
C SER A 15 -12.86 14.77 -5.21
N LYS A 16 -12.68 15.55 -4.15
CA LYS A 16 -13.46 16.75 -3.83
C LYS A 16 -12.48 17.91 -3.64
N PRO A 17 -12.28 18.75 -4.68
CA PRO A 17 -11.32 19.84 -4.63
C PRO A 17 -11.63 20.89 -3.56
N GLU A 18 -12.91 21.11 -3.25
CA GLU A 18 -13.37 22.12 -2.28
C GLU A 18 -12.86 21.85 -0.86
N THR A 19 -12.68 20.58 -0.50
CA THR A 19 -12.23 20.12 0.82
C THR A 19 -10.84 19.47 0.78
N GLY A 20 -10.24 19.34 -0.40
CA GLY A 20 -8.98 18.62 -0.61
C GLY A 20 -9.09 17.10 -0.46
N GLU A 21 -10.29 16.53 -0.35
CA GLU A 21 -10.48 15.09 -0.10
C GLU A 21 -10.24 14.26 -1.36
N VAL A 22 -9.55 13.12 -1.22
CA VAL A 22 -9.25 12.17 -2.28
C VAL A 22 -9.48 10.75 -1.77
N ILE A 23 -10.24 9.95 -2.51
CA ILE A 23 -10.49 8.54 -2.20
C ILE A 23 -10.10 7.67 -3.38
N GLY A 24 -9.58 6.49 -3.09
CA GLY A 24 -9.04 5.61 -4.11
C GLY A 24 -8.99 4.14 -3.69
N VAL A 25 -8.50 3.32 -4.62
CA VAL A 25 -8.10 1.95 -4.37
C VAL A 25 -6.59 1.85 -4.42
N PHE A 26 -6.02 0.96 -3.61
CA PHE A 26 -4.59 0.69 -3.63
C PHE A 26 -4.32 -0.78 -3.84
N GLU A 27 -3.14 -1.02 -4.41
CA GLU A 27 -2.54 -2.34 -4.50
C GLU A 27 -1.10 -2.25 -4.00
N SER A 28 -0.74 -3.08 -3.02
CA SER A 28 0.61 -3.19 -2.51
C SER A 28 1.12 -4.61 -2.64
N VAL A 29 2.31 -4.77 -3.19
CA VAL A 29 3.03 -6.04 -3.24
C VAL A 29 4.23 -5.92 -2.33
N GLN A 30 4.26 -6.75 -1.28
CA GLN A 30 5.35 -6.77 -0.31
C GLN A 30 5.72 -8.19 0.09
N PRO A 31 7.00 -8.44 0.41
CA PRO A 31 7.43 -9.74 0.91
C PRO A 31 6.85 -10.03 2.31
N SER A 32 6.50 -11.28 2.55
CA SER A 32 6.08 -11.77 3.86
C SER A 32 7.23 -11.79 4.85
N ASP A 33 6.89 -11.84 6.14
CA ASP A 33 7.86 -12.10 7.19
C ASP A 33 8.67 -13.38 6.90
N THR A 34 9.97 -13.31 7.19
CA THR A 34 10.93 -14.38 6.96
C THR A 34 11.33 -15.10 8.25
N ASP A 35 10.68 -14.81 9.39
CA ASP A 35 10.99 -15.39 10.70
C ASP A 35 12.49 -15.23 11.04
N LEU A 36 12.99 -14.00 10.95
CA LEU A 36 14.41 -13.63 11.06
C LEU A 36 15.34 -14.34 10.05
N GLY A 37 14.82 -14.67 8.86
CA GLY A 37 15.56 -15.37 7.80
C GLY A 37 15.45 -16.89 7.84
N ALA A 38 14.67 -17.45 8.77
CA ALA A 38 14.39 -18.89 8.83
C ALA A 38 13.44 -19.38 7.72
N LYS A 39 12.68 -18.48 7.10
CA LYS A 39 11.70 -18.80 6.04
C LYS A 39 11.92 -17.94 4.79
N VAL A 40 11.71 -18.52 3.62
CA VAL A 40 11.73 -17.79 2.34
C VAL A 40 10.52 -16.85 2.28
N PRO A 41 10.72 -15.54 2.02
CA PRO A 41 9.61 -14.60 1.91
C PRO A 41 8.74 -14.95 0.71
N LYS A 42 7.43 -14.81 0.88
CA LYS A 42 6.44 -14.93 -0.20
C LYS A 42 5.94 -13.55 -0.58
N ASP A 43 5.66 -13.32 -1.86
CA ASP A 43 5.01 -12.09 -2.28
C ASP A 43 3.55 -12.07 -1.82
N VAL A 44 3.21 -11.05 -1.03
CA VAL A 44 1.87 -10.80 -0.54
C VAL A 44 1.31 -9.60 -1.27
N LYS A 45 0.19 -9.81 -1.96
CA LYS A 45 -0.60 -8.76 -2.59
C LYS A 45 -1.72 -8.32 -1.67
N ILE A 46 -1.73 -7.04 -1.31
CA ILE A 46 -2.73 -6.39 -0.47
C ILE A 46 -3.50 -5.41 -1.35
N GLN A 47 -4.81 -5.52 -1.36
CA GLN A 47 -5.69 -4.61 -2.07
C GLN A 47 -6.71 -4.01 -1.11
N GLY A 48 -7.04 -2.74 -1.30
CA GLY A 48 -7.99 -2.07 -0.43
C GLY A 48 -8.39 -0.69 -0.94
N VAL A 49 -9.12 0.02 -0.11
CA VAL A 49 -9.47 1.43 -0.33
C VAL A 49 -8.58 2.32 0.53
N TRP A 50 -8.24 3.49 0.00
CA TRP A 50 -7.49 4.51 0.74
C TRP A 50 -8.20 5.85 0.63
N TYR A 51 -7.93 6.71 1.60
CA TYR A 51 -8.46 8.06 1.70
C TYR A 51 -7.33 9.00 2.14
N ALA A 52 -7.32 10.22 1.58
CA ALA A 52 -6.42 11.29 1.97
C ALA A 52 -7.14 12.63 1.87
N GLN A 53 -6.63 13.63 2.58
CA GLN A 53 -7.04 15.02 2.46
C GLN A 53 -5.78 15.86 2.26
N LEU A 54 -5.76 16.68 1.21
CA LEU A 54 -4.65 17.57 0.87
C LEU A 54 -4.84 18.92 1.57
N GLU A 55 -3.72 19.52 1.98
CA GLU A 55 -3.63 20.85 2.59
C GLU A 55 -2.91 21.82 1.64
#